data_AF-A0A9W6T0Z8-F1
#
_entry.id   AF-A0A9W6T0Z8-F1
#
_cell.length_a   1.000
_cell.length_b   1.000
_cell.length_c   1.000
_cell.angle_alpha   90.00
_cell.angle_beta   90.00
_cell.angle_gamma   90.00
#
_symmetry.space_group_name_H-M   'P 1'
#
loop_
_entity.id
_entity.type
_entity.pdbx_description
1 polymer ?
#
loop_
_entity_poly.entity_id
_entity_poly.type
_entity_poly.pdbx_seq_one_letter_code
_entity_poly.pdbx_strand_id
1 'polypeptide(L)'
;MPLVPRPKHQNIILKCYPGKSSDIKPNNAELSYLLYYASTRRTKLEKVGKFLEKKTRSDYSRSRTGHISVTLNILLDLMNKCNDDLGIFANNIINILLIALETKDLSICQLASKNFNSFCEFSENKSLFTSNSELSSLFKKLANTFIQFGINSVIVNKNNGIRSTNNNEKQTSKDDWLVLSLYSIRPIANYIDPNFASPLIESSLEVILNTISSTNSTSKTEHILEKLKTNLSENEQKSVTGDHDETFGDSNLSVTAVKTLKCFFDTSSRIRIDRATLAICKYIINNSQNNWYGKLIELCTNRTHIELRYLIVNSLINELKKLNATSAKILISNQITALLSSSVNMIGLPVKDIEYDVLSLQQTMVKSSVNPELNQNYLQLIKSLGKHIYYNDQITDLIKFIIHTYHNNFTAMRDDLPSSTPLTSKQFKDLTVIFIDNISNLLDISKNDRINSFKINYSFKNLG
;
A
#
# COMPACT_ATOMS: atom_id res chain seq x y z
N MET A 1 -4.61 56.66 14.38
CA MET A 1 -5.37 55.48 13.92
C MET A 1 -6.09 54.91 15.14
N PRO A 2 -7.43 54.79 15.18
CA PRO A 2 -8.12 54.37 16.39
C PRO A 2 -7.72 52.93 16.73
N LEU A 3 -7.38 52.70 18.01
CA LEU A 3 -7.10 51.37 18.57
C LEU A 3 -8.38 50.54 18.52
N VAL A 4 -8.61 49.85 17.39
CA VAL A 4 -9.69 48.87 17.29
C VAL A 4 -9.47 47.83 18.39
N PRO A 5 -10.41 47.65 19.35
CA PRO A 5 -10.23 46.73 20.44
C PRO A 5 -10.04 45.31 19.90
N ARG A 6 -8.90 44.69 20.25
CA ARG A 6 -8.59 43.34 19.79
C ARG A 6 -9.44 42.32 20.57
N PRO A 7 -10.13 41.39 19.88
CA PRO A 7 -10.86 40.32 20.53
C PRO A 7 -9.98 39.47 21.46
N LYS A 8 -10.54 38.99 22.58
CA LYS A 8 -9.83 38.23 23.62
C LYS A 8 -8.99 37.07 23.08
N HIS A 9 -9.56 36.26 22.17
CA HIS A 9 -8.85 35.11 21.58
C HIS A 9 -7.57 35.53 20.83
N GLN A 10 -7.57 36.67 20.14
CA GLN A 10 -6.40 37.15 19.40
C GLN A 10 -5.27 37.54 20.36
N ASN A 11 -5.60 38.21 21.46
CA ASN A 11 -4.61 38.61 22.45
C ASN A 11 -3.96 37.38 23.11
N ILE A 12 -4.75 36.36 23.45
CA ILE A 12 -4.23 35.11 24.03
C ILE A 12 -3.28 34.42 23.04
N ILE A 13 -3.69 34.28 21.78
CA ILE A 13 -2.86 33.64 20.75
C ILE A 13 -1.56 34.42 20.53
N LEU A 14 -1.62 35.75 20.41
CA LEU A 14 -0.41 36.56 20.16
C LEU A 14 0.61 36.47 21.30
N LYS A 15 0.17 36.32 22.55
CA LYS A 15 1.06 36.12 23.70
C LYS A 15 1.80 34.79 23.69
N CYS A 16 1.30 33.79 22.95
CA CYS A 16 1.98 32.51 22.79
C CYS A 16 3.25 32.63 21.93
N TYR A 17 3.40 33.69 21.14
CA TYR A 17 4.55 33.86 20.26
C TYR A 17 5.70 34.56 20.98
N PRO A 18 6.93 34.02 20.88
CA PRO A 18 8.11 34.66 21.42
C PRO A 18 8.36 36.01 20.73
N GLY A 19 9.02 36.91 21.46
CA GLY A 19 9.41 38.23 20.97
C GLY A 19 10.64 38.15 20.06
N LYS A 20 11.78 38.68 20.52
CA LYS A 20 13.07 38.64 19.80
C LYS A 20 13.94 37.43 20.16
N SER A 21 13.45 36.48 20.95
CA SER A 21 14.21 35.31 21.36
C SER A 21 14.38 34.33 20.20
N SER A 22 15.55 33.70 20.13
CA SER A 22 15.92 32.64 19.17
C SER A 22 15.09 31.35 19.32
N ASP A 23 14.24 31.26 20.35
CA ASP A 23 13.41 30.09 20.61
C ASP A 23 12.25 29.99 19.62
N ILE A 24 12.23 28.90 18.86
CA ILE A 24 11.20 28.57 17.87
C ILE A 24 9.96 27.92 18.53
N LYS A 25 9.87 27.96 19.87
CA LYS A 25 8.82 27.32 20.67
C LYS A 25 7.80 28.33 21.22
N PRO A 26 6.54 27.92 21.40
CA PRO A 26 5.54 28.76 22.05
C PRO A 26 5.87 29.03 23.52
N ASN A 27 5.41 30.16 24.04
CA ASN A 27 5.49 30.48 25.47
C ASN A 27 4.60 29.52 26.28
N ASN A 28 5.17 28.54 26.98
CA ASN A 28 4.45 27.44 27.64
C ASN A 28 3.30 27.87 28.57
N ALA A 29 3.47 28.93 29.36
CA ALA A 29 2.43 29.42 30.27
C ALA A 29 1.22 29.97 29.52
N GLU A 30 1.46 30.77 28.47
CA GLU A 30 0.41 31.36 27.63
C GLU A 30 -0.27 30.30 26.76
N LEU A 31 0.51 29.32 26.27
CA LEU A 31 0.00 28.16 25.55
C LEU A 31 -0.95 27.34 26.44
N SER A 32 -0.57 27.03 27.68
CA SER A 32 -1.42 26.29 28.61
C SER A 32 -2.77 27.00 28.84
N TYR A 33 -2.74 28.33 28.96
CA TYR A 33 -3.97 29.13 29.07
C TYR A 33 -4.78 29.15 27.76
N LEU A 34 -4.13 29.19 26.59
CA LEU A 34 -4.80 29.06 25.30
C LEU A 34 -5.51 27.72 25.16
N LEU A 35 -4.85 26.62 25.53
CA LEU A 35 -5.41 25.27 25.49
C LEU A 35 -6.66 25.15 26.39
N TYR A 36 -6.57 25.63 27.63
CA TYR A 36 -7.72 25.72 28.52
C TYR A 36 -8.84 26.60 27.93
N TYR A 37 -8.50 27.78 27.42
CA TYR A 37 -9.48 28.69 26.82
C TYR A 37 -10.22 28.04 25.64
N ALA A 38 -9.49 27.36 24.76
CA ALA A 38 -10.03 26.69 23.58
C ALA A 38 -10.92 25.49 23.97
N SER A 39 -10.51 24.69 24.96
CA SER A 39 -11.25 23.49 25.38
C SER A 39 -12.56 23.79 26.11
N THR A 40 -12.74 24.99 26.68
CA THR A 40 -13.96 25.30 27.43
C THR A 40 -15.23 25.40 26.57
N ARG A 41 -15.13 25.81 25.30
CA ARG A 41 -16.29 25.98 24.40
C ARG A 41 -15.88 25.83 22.93
N ARG A 42 -16.64 25.02 22.18
CA ARG A 42 -16.54 24.83 20.72
C ARG A 42 -16.39 26.12 19.92
N THR A 43 -17.19 27.14 20.20
CA THR A 43 -17.14 28.44 19.49
C THR A 43 -15.87 29.24 19.76
N LYS A 44 -15.16 28.98 20.86
CA LYS A 44 -13.85 29.57 21.12
C LYS A 44 -12.78 28.88 20.30
N LEU A 45 -12.81 27.55 20.24
CA LEU A 45 -11.92 26.74 19.41
C LEU A 45 -12.03 27.12 17.93
N GLU A 46 -13.25 27.29 17.43
CA GLU A 46 -13.50 27.75 16.06
C GLU A 46 -12.83 29.12 15.78
N LYS A 47 -12.98 30.09 16.69
CA LYS A 47 -12.35 31.41 16.58
C LYS A 47 -10.82 31.33 16.66
N VAL A 48 -10.29 30.43 17.49
CA VAL A 48 -8.85 30.17 17.61
C VAL A 48 -8.30 29.62 16.30
N GLY A 49 -8.93 28.58 15.73
CA GLY A 49 -8.54 27.99 14.45
C GLY A 49 -8.53 29.02 13.31
N LYS A 50 -9.62 29.78 13.15
CA LYS A 50 -9.71 30.84 12.12
C LYS A 50 -8.63 31.91 12.26
N PHE A 51 -8.31 32.32 13.49
CA PHE A 51 -7.27 33.33 13.70
C PHE A 51 -5.86 32.78 13.47
N LEU A 52 -5.58 31.54 13.87
CA LEU A 52 -4.29 30.88 13.60
C LEU A 52 -4.04 30.74 12.10
N GLU A 53 -5.06 30.38 11.31
CA GLU A 53 -4.95 30.32 9.86
C GLU A 53 -4.61 31.69 9.26
N LYS A 54 -5.39 32.73 9.63
CA LYS A 54 -5.13 34.11 9.17
C LYS A 54 -3.74 34.59 9.54
N LYS A 55 -3.29 34.27 10.76
CA LYS A 55 -1.96 34.63 11.25
C LYS A 55 -0.87 33.90 10.48
N THR A 56 -1.00 32.59 10.28
CA THR A 56 -0.05 31.78 9.49
C THR A 56 0.13 32.35 8.10
N ARG A 57 -0.96 32.72 7.42
CA ARG A 57 -0.91 33.37 6.11
C ARG A 57 -0.15 34.71 6.16
N SER A 58 -0.42 35.55 7.17
CA SER A 58 0.31 36.81 7.34
C SER A 58 1.80 36.62 7.64
N ASP A 59 2.16 35.60 8.40
CA ASP A 59 3.55 35.31 8.77
C ASP A 59 4.30 34.70 7.57
N TYR A 60 3.63 33.88 6.76
CA TYR A 60 4.13 33.40 5.46
C TYR A 60 4.41 34.54 4.49
N SER A 61 3.46 35.47 4.28
CA SER A 61 3.68 36.63 3.39
C SER A 61 4.80 37.57 3.85
N ARG A 62 5.27 37.43 5.10
CA ARG A 62 6.38 38.20 5.69
C ARG A 62 7.63 37.37 5.91
N SER A 63 7.67 36.13 5.39
CA SER A 63 8.79 35.19 5.51
C SER A 63 9.21 34.91 6.95
N ARG A 64 8.25 34.84 7.87
CA ARG A 64 8.47 34.61 9.31
C ARG A 64 8.41 33.12 9.68
N THR A 65 9.38 32.35 9.20
CA THR A 65 9.45 30.88 9.38
C THR A 65 9.41 30.42 10.84
N GLY A 66 10.07 31.15 11.74
CA GLY A 66 10.02 30.87 13.18
C GLY A 66 8.61 30.98 13.77
N HIS A 67 7.83 31.99 13.35
CA HIS A 67 6.43 32.12 13.78
C HIS A 67 5.53 31.04 13.18
N ILE A 68 5.80 30.58 11.95
CA ILE A 68 5.08 29.44 11.37
C ILE A 68 5.32 28.18 12.20
N SER A 69 6.58 27.94 12.59
CA SER A 69 6.95 26.79 13.44
C SER A 69 6.27 26.85 14.81
N VAL A 70 6.22 28.03 15.45
CA VAL A 70 5.45 28.23 16.69
C VAL A 70 3.96 27.91 16.47
N THR A 71 3.40 28.31 15.33
CA THR A 71 1.99 28.03 15.00
C THR A 71 1.73 26.53 14.86
N LEU A 72 2.64 25.79 14.22
CA LEU A 72 2.55 24.33 14.09
C LEU A 72 2.68 23.61 15.45
N ASN A 73 3.50 24.12 16.37
CA ASN A 73 3.57 23.59 17.74
C ASN A 73 2.26 23.84 18.52
N ILE A 74 1.72 25.06 18.44
CA ILE A 74 0.40 25.38 19.03
C ILE A 74 -0.69 24.48 18.45
N LEU A 75 -0.65 24.23 17.14
CA LEU A 75 -1.63 23.39 16.44
C LEU A 75 -1.59 21.94 16.93
N LEU A 76 -0.39 21.40 17.13
CA LEU A 76 -0.19 20.04 17.67
C LEU A 76 -0.80 19.91 19.07
N ASP A 77 -0.51 20.85 19.96
CA ASP A 77 -1.04 20.84 21.33
C ASP A 77 -2.57 21.04 21.37
N LEU A 78 -3.11 21.86 20.47
CA LEU A 78 -4.56 22.01 20.30
C LEU A 78 -5.22 20.72 19.81
N MET A 79 -4.62 20.01 18.85
CA MET A 79 -5.12 18.71 18.40
C MET A 79 -5.12 17.69 19.53
N ASN A 80 -4.02 17.61 20.29
CA ASN A 80 -3.92 16.71 21.43
C ASN A 80 -4.99 17.01 22.49
N LYS A 81 -5.19 18.29 22.84
CA LYS A 81 -6.11 18.70 23.91
C LYS A 81 -7.59 18.67 23.49
N CYS A 82 -7.89 19.00 22.23
CA CYS A 82 -9.24 19.21 21.73
C CYS A 82 -9.62 18.17 20.65
N ASN A 83 -9.08 16.95 20.72
CA ASN A 83 -9.28 15.95 19.68
C ASN A 83 -10.78 15.59 19.48
N ASP A 84 -11.61 15.58 20.53
CA ASP A 84 -13.05 15.29 20.42
C ASP A 84 -13.80 16.28 19.51
N ASP A 85 -13.31 17.53 19.45
CA ASP A 85 -13.87 18.61 18.66
C ASP A 85 -13.02 18.91 17.40
N LEU A 86 -12.19 17.97 16.95
CA LEU A 86 -11.27 18.14 15.82
C LEU A 86 -11.96 18.66 14.55
N GLY A 87 -13.17 18.16 14.26
CA GLY A 87 -13.96 18.56 13.10
C GLY A 87 -14.27 20.06 13.03
N ILE A 88 -14.27 20.76 14.17
CA ILE A 88 -14.60 22.20 14.25
C ILE A 88 -13.52 23.07 13.61
N PHE A 89 -12.26 22.63 13.64
CA PHE A 89 -11.12 23.37 13.13
C PHE A 89 -10.28 22.59 12.11
N ALA A 90 -10.77 21.42 11.65
CA ALA A 90 -10.09 20.57 10.68
C ALA A 90 -9.72 21.32 9.37
N ASN A 91 -10.63 22.13 8.83
CA ASN A 91 -10.34 22.97 7.66
C ASN A 91 -9.17 23.94 7.93
N ASN A 92 -9.15 24.57 9.11
CA ASN A 92 -8.08 25.49 9.49
C ASN A 92 -6.74 24.76 9.64
N ILE A 93 -6.74 23.55 10.23
CA ILE A 93 -5.54 22.70 10.34
C ILE A 93 -4.96 22.44 8.94
N ILE A 94 -5.78 21.91 8.02
CA ILE A 94 -5.32 21.55 6.68
C ILE A 94 -4.80 22.78 5.93
N ASN A 95 -5.46 23.92 6.02
CA ASN A 95 -5.01 25.17 5.38
C ASN A 95 -3.68 25.68 5.98
N ILE A 96 -3.51 25.62 7.30
CA ILE A 96 -2.24 25.97 7.96
C ILE A 96 -1.12 25.06 7.46
N LEU A 97 -1.36 23.75 7.36
CA LEU A 97 -0.38 22.80 6.85
C LEU A 97 -0.04 23.05 5.38
N LEU A 98 -1.04 23.34 4.53
CA LEU A 98 -0.80 23.71 3.13
C LEU A 98 0.10 24.95 3.02
N ILE A 99 -0.15 26.00 3.80
CA ILE A 99 0.70 27.20 3.83
C ILE A 99 2.11 26.84 4.33
N ALA A 100 2.23 25.98 5.34
CA ALA A 100 3.52 25.53 5.83
C ALA A 100 4.32 24.78 4.74
N LEU A 101 3.66 23.95 3.92
CA LEU A 101 4.32 23.27 2.79
C LEU A 101 4.76 24.21 1.67
N GLU A 102 4.07 25.33 1.46
CA GLU A 102 4.45 26.35 0.47
C GLU A 102 5.78 27.04 0.80
N THR A 103 6.20 27.03 2.08
CA THR A 103 7.49 27.59 2.49
C THR A 103 8.69 26.90 1.83
N LYS A 104 8.53 25.61 1.48
CA LYS A 104 9.61 24.73 0.99
C LYS A 104 10.85 24.71 1.92
N ASP A 105 10.65 25.03 3.19
CA ASP A 105 11.66 24.87 4.24
C ASP A 105 11.51 23.47 4.83
N LEU A 106 12.55 22.66 4.71
CA LEU A 106 12.54 21.26 5.15
C LEU A 106 12.14 21.13 6.63
N SER A 107 12.66 22.01 7.49
CA SER A 107 12.39 21.96 8.94
C SER A 107 10.92 22.21 9.26
N ILE A 108 10.31 23.18 8.57
CA ILE A 108 8.88 23.51 8.70
C ILE A 108 8.03 22.37 8.13
N CYS A 109 8.41 21.82 6.98
CA CYS A 109 7.70 20.71 6.35
C CYS A 109 7.77 19.43 7.21
N GLN A 110 8.88 19.16 7.88
CA GLN A 110 9.01 18.07 8.87
C GLN A 110 8.06 18.27 10.04
N LEU A 111 7.98 19.49 10.60
CA LEU A 111 7.04 19.80 11.68
C LEU A 111 5.58 19.73 11.20
N ALA A 112 5.31 20.11 9.95
CA ALA A 112 4.01 19.96 9.31
C ALA A 112 3.65 18.47 9.10
N SER A 113 4.62 17.61 8.77
CA SER A 113 4.43 16.16 8.69
C SER A 113 4.08 15.56 10.05
N LYS A 114 4.75 16.00 11.14
CA LYS A 114 4.36 15.60 12.51
C LYS A 114 2.90 15.97 12.82
N ASN A 115 2.49 17.20 12.49
CA ASN A 115 1.10 17.64 12.65
C ASN A 115 0.14 16.84 11.76
N PHE A 116 0.52 16.54 10.51
CA PHE A 116 -0.28 15.74 9.60
C PHE A 116 -0.51 14.32 10.14
N ASN A 117 0.53 13.70 10.72
CA ASN A 117 0.42 12.39 11.38
C ASN A 117 -0.60 12.43 12.53
N SER A 118 -0.46 13.37 13.47
CA SER A 118 -1.40 13.52 14.58
C SER A 118 -2.82 13.84 14.12
N PHE A 119 -2.97 14.67 13.07
CA PHE A 119 -4.29 14.94 12.49
C PHE A 119 -4.95 13.66 11.96
N CYS A 120 -4.19 12.82 11.22
CA CYS A 120 -4.70 11.57 10.68
C CYS A 120 -5.07 10.58 11.80
N GLU A 121 -4.19 10.41 12.79
CA GLU A 121 -4.42 9.56 13.96
C GLU A 121 -5.71 9.95 14.70
N PHE A 122 -5.86 11.24 15.02
CA PHE A 122 -7.08 11.70 15.69
C PHE A 122 -8.34 11.68 14.81
N SER A 123 -8.21 11.47 13.50
CA SER A 123 -9.32 11.41 12.55
C SER A 123 -9.90 10.01 12.30
N GLU A 124 -9.15 8.94 12.62
CA GLU A 124 -9.42 7.54 12.22
C GLU A 124 -10.88 7.10 12.45
N ASN A 125 -11.47 7.49 13.58
CA ASN A 125 -12.82 7.05 13.99
C ASN A 125 -13.89 8.16 13.93
N LYS A 126 -13.60 9.29 13.29
CA LYS A 126 -14.47 10.49 13.35
C LYS A 126 -15.27 10.76 12.08
N SER A 127 -15.14 9.90 11.05
CA SER A 127 -15.82 10.03 9.76
C SER A 127 -15.81 11.47 9.20
N LEU A 128 -14.71 12.20 9.39
CA LEU A 128 -14.64 13.64 9.11
C LEU A 128 -14.83 13.94 7.61
N PHE A 129 -14.34 13.04 6.76
CA PHE A 129 -14.26 13.26 5.32
C PHE A 129 -15.55 12.90 4.58
N THR A 130 -16.32 11.92 5.08
CA THR A 130 -17.49 11.38 4.35
C THR A 130 -18.60 12.41 4.13
N SER A 131 -18.74 13.36 5.06
CA SER A 131 -19.85 14.32 5.08
C SER A 131 -19.48 15.70 4.52
N ASN A 132 -18.19 15.94 4.23
CA ASN A 132 -17.69 17.25 3.84
C ASN A 132 -16.77 17.14 2.61
N SER A 133 -17.32 17.46 1.43
CA SER A 133 -16.61 17.40 0.15
C SER A 133 -15.47 18.40 0.06
N GLU A 134 -15.61 19.58 0.68
CA GLU A 134 -14.57 20.61 0.71
C GLU A 134 -13.36 20.14 1.55
N LEU A 135 -13.60 19.70 2.80
CA LEU A 135 -12.55 19.13 3.67
C LEU A 135 -11.86 17.95 3.00
N SER A 136 -12.65 17.06 2.38
CA SER A 136 -12.16 15.93 1.58
C SER A 136 -11.20 16.36 0.46
N SER A 137 -11.56 17.39 -0.29
CA SER A 137 -10.74 17.91 -1.39
C SER A 137 -9.43 18.53 -0.87
N LEU A 138 -9.50 19.29 0.23
CA LEU A 138 -8.34 19.92 0.86
C LEU A 138 -7.39 18.87 1.45
N PHE A 139 -7.92 17.83 2.09
CA PHE A 139 -7.11 16.72 2.61
C PHE A 139 -6.37 16.01 1.49
N LYS A 140 -7.08 15.65 0.40
CA LYS A 140 -6.44 15.01 -0.77
C LYS A 140 -5.35 15.90 -1.37
N LYS A 141 -5.57 17.22 -1.45
CA LYS A 141 -4.56 18.18 -1.89
C LYS A 141 -3.32 18.18 -0.98
N LEU A 142 -3.52 18.23 0.34
CA LEU A 142 -2.45 18.20 1.32
C LEU A 142 -1.64 16.89 1.24
N ALA A 143 -2.32 15.74 1.28
CA ALA A 143 -1.70 14.43 1.16
C ALA A 143 -0.91 14.30 -0.16
N ASN A 144 -1.51 14.73 -1.27
CA ASN A 144 -0.81 14.75 -2.56
C ASN A 144 0.42 15.65 -2.54
N THR A 145 0.39 16.79 -1.87
CA THR A 145 1.57 17.68 -1.81
C THR A 145 2.74 16.99 -1.10
N PHE A 146 2.49 16.26 -0.01
CA PHE A 146 3.51 15.43 0.63
C PHE A 146 4.02 14.30 -0.28
N ILE A 147 3.13 13.60 -0.99
CA ILE A 147 3.51 12.53 -1.93
C ILE A 147 4.34 13.10 -3.09
N GLN A 148 3.99 14.28 -3.59
CA GLN A 148 4.68 14.95 -4.70
C GLN A 148 6.11 15.35 -4.35
N PHE A 149 6.42 15.67 -3.09
CA PHE A 149 7.82 15.84 -2.67
C PHE A 149 8.64 14.57 -2.92
N GLY A 150 8.08 13.39 -2.64
CA GLY A 150 8.71 12.11 -2.91
C GLY A 150 8.85 11.81 -4.41
N ILE A 151 7.79 12.02 -5.19
CA ILE A 151 7.80 11.81 -6.66
C ILE A 151 8.90 12.67 -7.29
N ASN A 152 8.97 13.95 -6.94
CA ASN A 152 9.98 14.86 -7.47
C ASN A 152 11.40 14.42 -7.11
N SER A 153 11.64 14.00 -5.85
CA SER A 153 12.93 13.46 -5.43
C SER A 153 13.32 12.20 -6.22
N VAL A 154 12.38 11.27 -6.44
CA VAL A 154 12.61 10.06 -7.24
C VAL A 154 12.98 10.39 -8.69
N ILE A 155 12.26 11.30 -9.34
CA ILE A 155 12.53 11.71 -10.73
C ILE A 155 13.92 12.33 -10.84
N VAL A 156 14.26 13.22 -9.90
CA VAL A 156 15.58 13.86 -9.85
C VAL A 156 16.70 12.83 -9.65
N ASN A 157 16.48 11.81 -8.80
CA ASN A 157 17.46 10.76 -8.58
C ASN A 157 17.68 9.89 -9.83
N LYS A 158 16.60 9.52 -10.55
CA LYS A 158 16.71 8.80 -11.83
C LYS A 158 17.51 9.60 -12.88
N ASN A 159 17.26 10.90 -12.99
CA ASN A 159 17.94 11.75 -13.97
C ASN A 159 19.42 12.01 -13.63
N ASN A 160 19.78 12.10 -12.35
CA ASN A 160 21.15 12.34 -11.91
C ASN A 160 22.03 11.07 -11.98
N GLY A 161 21.42 9.87 -11.96
CA GLY A 161 22.13 8.60 -12.20
C GLY A 161 22.82 8.51 -13.56
N ILE A 162 22.45 9.38 -14.51
CA ILE A 162 23.07 9.47 -15.85
C ILE A 162 24.29 10.42 -15.85
N ARG A 163 24.52 11.24 -14.80
CA ARG A 163 25.52 12.32 -14.81
C ARG A 163 26.42 12.49 -13.58
N SER A 164 26.40 11.63 -12.56
CA SER A 164 27.20 11.91 -11.34
C SER A 164 28.47 11.07 -11.22
N THR A 165 29.58 11.62 -11.72
CA THR A 165 30.88 11.54 -11.05
C THR A 165 31.00 12.77 -10.14
N ASN A 166 31.12 12.53 -8.84
CA ASN A 166 31.49 13.49 -7.78
C ASN A 166 30.46 14.59 -7.45
N ASN A 167 29.77 14.48 -6.30
CA ASN A 167 29.43 15.57 -5.37
C ASN A 167 28.57 15.06 -4.19
N ASN A 168 29.21 14.79 -3.05
CA ASN A 168 28.55 14.23 -1.85
C ASN A 168 27.66 15.23 -1.07
N GLU A 169 27.75 16.54 -1.31
CA GLU A 169 27.04 17.56 -0.49
C GLU A 169 25.64 17.96 -1.02
N LYS A 170 25.27 17.62 -2.27
CA LYS A 170 23.94 17.94 -2.85
C LYS A 170 22.94 16.78 -2.80
N GLN A 171 23.33 15.64 -2.23
CA GLN A 171 22.53 14.42 -2.23
C GLN A 171 21.72 14.27 -0.92
N THR A 172 22.27 14.71 0.21
CA THR A 172 21.65 14.67 1.55
C THR A 172 20.31 15.40 1.62
N SER A 173 20.23 16.65 1.15
CA SER A 173 18.98 17.42 1.14
C SER A 173 17.86 16.81 0.28
N LYS A 174 18.19 15.99 -0.74
CA LYS A 174 17.19 15.40 -1.65
C LYS A 174 16.54 14.15 -1.08
N ASP A 175 17.35 13.34 -0.40
CA ASP A 175 16.87 12.16 0.32
C ASP A 175 15.98 12.59 1.50
N ASP A 176 16.27 13.72 2.15
CA ASP A 176 15.43 14.26 3.23
C ASP A 176 13.98 14.54 2.81
N TRP A 177 13.76 15.08 1.61
CA TRP A 177 12.41 15.31 1.07
C TRP A 177 11.68 14.01 0.75
N LEU A 178 12.43 12.99 0.32
CA LEU A 178 11.87 11.67 0.06
C LEU A 178 11.52 10.95 1.37
N VAL A 179 12.40 11.03 2.36
CA VAL A 179 12.17 10.54 3.72
C VAL A 179 10.94 11.23 4.32
N LEU A 180 10.83 12.55 4.23
CA LEU A 180 9.64 13.31 4.63
C LEU A 180 8.36 12.76 3.97
N SER A 181 8.41 12.53 2.65
CA SER A 181 7.28 11.98 1.91
C SER A 181 6.89 10.59 2.43
N LEU A 182 7.86 9.71 2.65
CA LEU A 182 7.64 8.36 3.19
C LEU A 182 7.03 8.39 4.60
N TYR A 183 7.47 9.31 5.46
CA TYR A 183 6.87 9.50 6.79
C TYR A 183 5.43 9.99 6.70
N SER A 184 5.14 10.94 5.79
CA SER A 184 3.78 11.44 5.56
C SER A 184 2.87 10.42 4.87
N ILE A 185 3.41 9.40 4.20
CA ILE A 185 2.60 8.30 3.62
C ILE A 185 2.11 7.33 4.71
N ARG A 186 2.90 7.06 5.76
CA ARG A 186 2.53 6.15 6.85
C ARG A 186 1.14 6.44 7.47
N PRO A 187 0.79 7.68 7.87
CA PRO A 187 -0.54 7.95 8.42
C PRO A 187 -1.68 7.74 7.42
N ILE A 188 -1.44 7.92 6.12
CA ILE A 188 -2.43 7.58 5.07
C ILE A 188 -2.69 6.06 5.09
N ALA A 189 -1.61 5.28 5.21
CA ALA A 189 -1.67 3.84 5.25
C ALA A 189 -2.26 3.29 6.55
N ASN A 190 -2.13 3.98 7.68
CA ASN A 190 -2.62 3.51 8.97
C ASN A 190 -4.07 3.96 9.22
N TYR A 191 -4.31 5.28 9.17
CA TYR A 191 -5.49 5.89 9.79
C TYR A 191 -6.60 6.29 8.82
N ILE A 192 -6.32 6.38 7.51
CA ILE A 192 -7.29 6.91 6.56
C ILE A 192 -8.10 5.77 5.93
N ASP A 193 -9.43 5.95 5.87
CA ASP A 193 -10.34 5.00 5.25
C ASP A 193 -9.90 4.70 3.79
N PRO A 194 -9.76 3.42 3.41
CA PRO A 194 -9.22 3.04 2.11
C PRO A 194 -10.15 3.37 0.93
N ASN A 195 -11.47 3.49 1.13
CA ASN A 195 -12.36 3.92 0.05
C ASN A 195 -12.09 5.38 -0.31
N PHE A 196 -11.90 6.22 0.72
CA PHE A 196 -11.53 7.61 0.52
C PHE A 196 -10.09 7.76 -0.02
N ALA A 197 -9.15 6.95 0.48
CA ALA A 197 -7.73 7.03 0.15
C ALA A 197 -7.34 6.36 -1.17
N SER A 198 -8.26 5.70 -1.91
CA SER A 198 -7.91 4.93 -3.12
C SER A 198 -6.92 5.61 -4.09
N PRO A 199 -7.07 6.89 -4.51
CA PRO A 199 -6.09 7.52 -5.40
C PRO A 199 -4.75 7.83 -4.71
N LEU A 200 -4.76 8.03 -3.40
CA LEU A 200 -3.57 8.27 -2.59
C LEU A 200 -2.77 6.98 -2.39
N ILE A 201 -3.42 5.83 -2.24
CA ILE A 201 -2.77 4.51 -2.09
C ILE A 201 -1.89 4.22 -3.31
N GLU A 202 -2.43 4.40 -4.53
CA GLU A 202 -1.70 4.14 -5.77
C GLU A 202 -0.46 5.04 -5.90
N SER A 203 -0.64 6.35 -5.68
CA SER A 203 0.45 7.33 -5.75
C SER A 203 1.52 7.09 -4.66
N SER A 204 1.09 6.68 -3.46
CA SER A 204 1.97 6.36 -2.34
C SER A 204 2.84 5.15 -2.64
N LEU A 205 2.24 4.07 -3.15
CA LEU A 205 2.95 2.84 -3.49
C LEU A 205 3.92 3.05 -4.65
N GLU A 206 3.58 3.91 -5.62
CA GLU A 206 4.51 4.29 -6.69
C GLU A 206 5.78 4.93 -6.13
N VAL A 207 5.67 5.88 -5.18
CA VAL A 207 6.84 6.50 -4.52
C VAL A 207 7.67 5.46 -3.77
N ILE A 208 7.01 4.62 -2.97
CA ILE A 208 7.67 3.59 -2.17
C ILE A 208 8.45 2.61 -3.05
N LEU A 209 7.80 2.06 -4.08
CA LEU A 209 8.40 1.04 -4.95
C LEU A 209 9.54 1.61 -5.79
N ASN A 210 9.38 2.83 -6.31
CA ASN A 210 10.47 3.52 -7.00
C ASN A 210 11.65 3.82 -6.06
N THR A 211 11.40 4.14 -4.79
CA THR A 211 12.46 4.33 -3.79
C THR A 211 13.23 3.04 -3.55
N ILE A 212 12.52 1.91 -3.38
CA ILE A 212 13.14 0.58 -3.23
C ILE A 212 13.96 0.21 -4.46
N SER A 213 13.46 0.52 -5.66
CA SER A 213 14.15 0.20 -6.92
C SER A 213 15.36 1.10 -7.22
N SER A 214 15.34 2.38 -6.83
CA SER A 214 16.36 3.35 -7.22
C SER A 214 17.56 3.42 -6.28
N THR A 215 17.38 2.99 -5.02
CA THR A 215 18.40 3.12 -3.98
C THR A 215 19.44 2.01 -4.00
N ASN A 216 19.16 0.87 -4.65
CA ASN A 216 19.93 -0.34 -4.51
C ASN A 216 20.09 -1.10 -5.83
N SER A 217 21.19 -1.85 -5.96
CA SER A 217 21.28 -2.92 -6.95
C SER A 217 20.24 -4.00 -6.64
N THR A 218 19.78 -4.71 -7.67
CA THR A 218 18.77 -5.77 -7.53
C THR A 218 19.09 -6.78 -6.41
N SER A 219 20.36 -7.19 -6.30
CA SER A 219 20.85 -8.08 -5.23
C SER A 219 20.76 -7.49 -3.82
N LYS A 220 21.07 -6.20 -3.66
CA LYS A 220 20.98 -5.51 -2.36
C LYS A 220 19.53 -5.34 -1.93
N THR A 221 18.65 -5.02 -2.88
CA THR A 221 17.21 -4.95 -2.63
C THR A 221 16.68 -6.28 -2.12
N GLU A 222 17.06 -7.38 -2.76
CA GLU A 222 16.66 -8.72 -2.35
C GLU A 222 17.13 -9.05 -0.92
N HIS A 223 18.40 -8.79 -0.60
CA HIS A 223 18.92 -8.99 0.76
C HIS A 223 18.21 -8.15 1.82
N ILE A 224 17.84 -6.90 1.51
CA ILE A 224 17.09 -6.04 2.45
C ILE A 224 15.69 -6.61 2.69
N LEU A 225 15.01 -7.04 1.63
CA LEU A 225 13.69 -7.67 1.74
C LEU A 225 13.76 -8.96 2.56
N GLU A 226 14.79 -9.79 2.36
CA GLU A 226 15.00 -11.00 3.17
C GLU A 226 15.28 -10.70 4.64
N LYS A 227 16.17 -9.73 4.92
CA LYS A 227 16.47 -9.31 6.30
C LYS A 227 15.26 -8.74 7.01
N LEU A 228 14.42 -7.98 6.30
CA LEU A 228 13.22 -7.37 6.88
C LEU A 228 12.02 -8.32 6.92
N LYS A 229 12.10 -9.48 6.27
CA LYS A 229 11.15 -10.59 6.42
C LYS A 229 11.31 -11.30 7.77
N THR A 230 12.54 -11.46 8.27
CA THR A 230 12.83 -12.22 9.50
C THR A 230 12.65 -11.44 10.79
N ASN A 231 12.72 -10.11 10.75
CA ASN A 231 12.54 -9.23 11.92
C ASN A 231 11.08 -9.14 12.42
N LEU A 232 10.26 -10.17 12.21
CA LEU A 232 8.87 -10.26 12.67
C LEU A 232 8.73 -10.47 14.19
N SER A 233 9.82 -10.47 14.96
CA SER A 233 9.78 -10.81 16.40
C SER A 233 9.95 -9.57 17.30
N GLU A 234 8.83 -9.19 17.92
CA GLU A 234 8.70 -8.68 19.29
C GLU A 234 9.11 -7.23 19.63
N ASN A 235 9.94 -6.54 18.86
CA ASN A 235 10.31 -5.15 19.19
C ASN A 235 9.46 -4.05 18.54
N GLU A 236 8.59 -4.37 17.57
CA GLU A 236 7.77 -3.36 16.87
C GLU A 236 6.45 -3.04 17.61
N GLN A 237 5.97 -3.88 18.55
CA GLN A 237 4.70 -3.64 19.25
C GLN A 237 4.78 -2.59 20.37
N LYS A 238 5.99 -2.15 20.75
CA LYS A 238 6.17 -0.98 21.65
C LYS A 238 6.48 0.32 20.91
N SER A 239 6.71 0.28 19.59
CA SER A 239 7.15 1.45 18.80
C SER A 239 6.03 2.13 18.00
N VAL A 240 4.80 1.62 18.01
CA VAL A 240 3.68 2.26 17.28
C VAL A 240 3.09 3.46 18.05
N THR A 241 3.29 3.55 19.37
CA THR A 241 2.77 4.64 20.20
C THR A 241 3.86 5.54 20.80
N GLY A 242 5.11 5.48 20.31
CA GLY A 242 6.25 6.10 21.01
C GLY A 242 7.38 6.71 20.19
N ASP A 243 7.31 6.73 18.85
CA ASP A 243 8.37 7.32 18.01
C ASP A 243 7.99 8.72 17.51
N HIS A 244 7.94 9.68 18.43
CA HIS A 244 7.98 11.11 18.04
C HIS A 244 9.40 11.58 17.64
N ASP A 245 10.40 10.70 17.77
CA ASP A 245 11.84 10.98 17.65
C ASP A 245 12.60 10.04 16.68
N GLU A 246 11.96 9.43 15.66
CA GLU A 246 12.73 8.98 14.48
C GLU A 246 13.28 10.26 13.79
N THR A 247 14.52 10.62 14.10
CA THR A 247 15.21 11.77 13.49
C THR A 247 15.34 11.55 12.00
N PHE A 248 14.85 12.51 11.21
CA PHE A 248 14.81 12.46 9.74
C PHE A 248 16.18 12.18 9.06
N GLY A 249 17.30 12.33 9.77
CA GLY A 249 18.67 12.24 9.21
C GLY A 249 19.39 10.88 9.27
N ASP A 250 18.97 9.92 10.11
CA ASP A 250 19.74 8.67 10.33
C ASP A 250 19.08 7.42 9.70
N SER A 251 17.96 7.57 9.00
CA SER A 251 17.21 6.44 8.47
C SER A 251 17.75 5.97 7.12
N ASN A 252 18.13 4.68 7.01
CA ASN A 252 18.41 4.07 5.71
C ASN A 252 17.14 4.14 4.85
N LEU A 253 17.15 4.99 3.82
CA LEU A 253 16.01 5.32 2.97
C LEU A 253 15.26 4.08 2.45
N SER A 254 16.01 3.05 2.02
CA SER A 254 15.42 1.80 1.53
C SER A 254 14.69 1.01 2.62
N VAL A 255 15.22 1.01 3.85
CA VAL A 255 14.58 0.40 5.02
C VAL A 255 13.32 1.19 5.39
N THR A 256 13.39 2.53 5.38
CA THR A 256 12.23 3.40 5.63
C THR A 256 11.12 3.15 4.61
N ALA A 257 11.45 3.00 3.33
CA ALA A 257 10.49 2.67 2.29
C ALA A 257 9.82 1.30 2.52
N VAL A 258 10.58 0.26 2.89
CA VAL A 258 10.02 -1.06 3.20
C VAL A 258 9.16 -1.02 4.47
N LYS A 259 9.56 -0.29 5.51
CA LYS A 259 8.72 -0.07 6.70
C LYS A 259 7.40 0.61 6.33
N THR A 260 7.44 1.65 5.50
CA THR A 260 6.23 2.34 5.03
C THR A 260 5.37 1.45 4.14
N LEU A 261 5.95 0.58 3.31
CA LEU A 261 5.22 -0.44 2.54
C LEU A 261 4.41 -1.36 3.45
N LYS A 262 5.03 -1.86 4.52
CA LYS A 262 4.41 -2.78 5.48
C LYS A 262 3.13 -2.20 6.11
N CYS A 263 3.06 -0.88 6.33
CA CYS A 263 1.87 -0.21 6.88
C CYS A 263 0.61 -0.42 6.02
N PHE A 264 0.72 -0.59 4.70
CA PHE A 264 -0.45 -0.85 3.85
C PHE A 264 -1.02 -2.27 4.00
N PHE A 265 -0.22 -3.20 4.52
CA PHE A 265 -0.58 -4.61 4.70
C PHE A 265 -0.82 -4.98 6.17
N ASP A 266 -0.29 -4.19 7.11
CA ASP A 266 -0.62 -4.29 8.54
C ASP A 266 -2.00 -3.67 8.83
N THR A 267 -3.05 -4.31 8.34
CA THR A 267 -4.41 -3.79 8.41
C THR A 267 -5.43 -4.93 8.40
N SER A 268 -6.52 -4.75 9.14
CA SER A 268 -7.69 -5.62 9.07
C SER A 268 -8.61 -5.29 7.88
N SER A 269 -8.32 -4.21 7.14
CA SER A 269 -9.16 -3.78 6.02
C SER A 269 -8.88 -4.56 4.74
N ARG A 270 -9.88 -5.35 4.32
CA ARG A 270 -9.86 -6.09 3.05
C ARG A 270 -9.67 -5.18 1.84
N ILE A 271 -10.32 -4.01 1.85
CA ILE A 271 -10.26 -3.03 0.76
C ILE A 271 -8.86 -2.45 0.63
N ARG A 272 -8.19 -2.17 1.77
CA ARG A 272 -6.81 -1.65 1.76
C ARG A 272 -5.85 -2.68 1.17
N ILE A 273 -5.93 -3.94 1.60
CA ILE A 273 -5.10 -5.04 1.08
C ILE A 273 -5.31 -5.22 -0.42
N ASP A 274 -6.56 -5.26 -0.88
CA ASP A 274 -6.90 -5.38 -2.30
C ASP A 274 -6.30 -4.22 -3.10
N ARG A 275 -6.60 -2.97 -2.73
CA ARG A 275 -6.12 -1.78 -3.44
C ARG A 275 -4.59 -1.67 -3.45
N ALA A 276 -3.93 -2.01 -2.35
CA ALA A 276 -2.48 -2.02 -2.27
C ALA A 276 -1.88 -3.10 -3.18
N THR A 277 -2.46 -4.29 -3.19
CA THR A 277 -2.04 -5.39 -4.08
C THR A 277 -2.21 -5.02 -5.55
N LEU A 278 -3.33 -4.39 -5.91
CA LEU A 278 -3.59 -3.90 -7.26
C LEU A 278 -2.57 -2.86 -7.70
N ALA A 279 -2.22 -1.91 -6.84
CA ALA A 279 -1.20 -0.90 -7.13
C ALA A 279 0.20 -1.53 -7.31
N ILE A 280 0.57 -2.52 -6.48
CA ILE A 280 1.81 -3.28 -6.68
C ILE A 280 1.78 -4.02 -8.03
N CYS A 281 0.66 -4.68 -8.37
CA CYS A 281 0.50 -5.40 -9.62
C CYS A 281 0.70 -4.47 -10.83
N LYS A 282 0.04 -3.29 -10.84
CA LYS A 282 0.24 -2.26 -11.88
C LYS A 282 1.70 -1.82 -11.98
N TYR A 283 2.37 -1.61 -10.84
CA TYR A 283 3.78 -1.21 -10.83
C TYR A 283 4.68 -2.29 -11.44
N ILE A 284 4.46 -3.57 -11.10
CA ILE A 284 5.21 -4.72 -11.63
C ILE A 284 5.04 -4.81 -13.15
N ILE A 285 3.81 -4.67 -13.65
CA ILE A 285 3.52 -4.72 -15.09
C ILE A 285 4.25 -3.59 -15.83
N ASN A 286 4.27 -2.38 -15.25
CA ASN A 286 4.94 -1.23 -15.84
C ASN A 286 6.48 -1.28 -15.74
N ASN A 287 7.04 -2.11 -14.84
CA ASN A 287 8.48 -2.18 -14.56
C ASN A 287 9.01 -3.62 -14.60
N SER A 288 8.70 -4.37 -15.66
CA SER A 288 8.89 -5.83 -15.76
C SER A 288 10.32 -6.39 -15.57
N GLN A 289 11.37 -5.57 -15.49
CA GLN A 289 12.77 -6.02 -15.49
C GLN A 289 13.36 -6.37 -14.10
N ASN A 290 12.56 -6.35 -13.03
CA ASN A 290 13.07 -6.55 -11.68
C ASN A 290 12.78 -7.95 -11.12
N ASN A 291 13.81 -8.61 -10.57
CA ASN A 291 13.70 -9.99 -10.09
C ASN A 291 13.24 -10.11 -8.62
N TRP A 292 13.17 -9.00 -7.88
CA TRP A 292 12.85 -9.00 -6.44
C TRP A 292 11.35 -9.02 -6.13
N TYR A 293 10.47 -9.02 -7.14
CA TYR A 293 9.02 -8.96 -6.96
C TYR A 293 8.42 -10.13 -6.19
N GLY A 294 8.96 -11.33 -6.36
CA GLY A 294 8.50 -12.49 -5.60
C GLY A 294 8.72 -12.28 -4.09
N LYS A 295 9.90 -11.79 -3.71
CA LYS A 295 10.24 -11.48 -2.32
C LYS A 295 9.45 -10.30 -1.77
N LEU A 296 9.14 -9.30 -2.59
CA LEU A 296 8.28 -8.19 -2.21
C LEU A 296 6.88 -8.67 -1.85
N ILE A 297 6.24 -9.44 -2.74
CA ILE A 297 4.89 -9.96 -2.54
C ILE A 297 4.88 -10.89 -1.33
N GLU A 298 5.91 -11.73 -1.17
CA GLU A 298 6.07 -12.58 0.01
C GLU A 298 6.20 -11.77 1.31
N LEU A 299 6.95 -10.66 1.30
CA LEU A 299 7.08 -9.76 2.45
C LEU A 299 5.73 -9.10 2.79
N CYS A 300 5.02 -8.57 1.81
CA CYS A 300 3.70 -7.98 2.00
C CYS A 300 2.72 -9.02 2.56
N THR A 301 2.71 -10.23 2.00
CA THR A 301 1.83 -11.31 2.43
C THR A 301 2.12 -11.75 3.86
N ASN A 302 3.39 -11.85 4.25
CA ASN A 302 3.74 -12.18 5.64
C ASN A 302 3.30 -11.10 6.63
N ARG A 303 3.30 -9.82 6.21
CA ARG A 303 2.86 -8.72 7.06
C ARG A 303 1.34 -8.69 7.25
N THR A 304 0.58 -9.10 6.24
CA THR A 304 -0.87 -9.23 6.31
C THR A 304 -1.28 -10.25 7.39
N HIS A 305 -2.34 -9.91 8.15
CA HIS A 305 -2.97 -10.83 9.10
C HIS A 305 -3.27 -12.17 8.42
N ILE A 306 -2.97 -13.28 9.11
CA ILE A 306 -2.97 -14.62 8.51
C ILE A 306 -4.31 -15.00 7.86
N GLU A 307 -5.42 -14.54 8.44
CA GLU A 307 -6.79 -14.76 7.97
C GLU A 307 -7.10 -14.01 6.67
N LEU A 308 -6.32 -13.00 6.30
CA LEU A 308 -6.56 -12.13 5.14
C LEU A 308 -5.54 -12.33 4.02
N ARG A 309 -4.52 -13.18 4.21
CA ARG A 309 -3.43 -13.39 3.23
C ARG A 309 -3.92 -13.89 1.87
N TYR A 310 -4.97 -14.71 1.86
CA TYR A 310 -5.57 -15.24 0.63
C TYR A 310 -6.09 -14.12 -0.30
N LEU A 311 -6.43 -12.94 0.24
CA LEU A 311 -6.88 -11.80 -0.55
C LEU A 311 -5.82 -11.35 -1.56
N ILE A 312 -4.53 -11.44 -1.20
CA ILE A 312 -3.44 -11.06 -2.12
C ILE A 312 -3.45 -11.96 -3.35
N VAL A 313 -3.56 -13.29 -3.17
CA VAL A 313 -3.66 -14.23 -4.28
C VAL A 313 -4.91 -13.97 -5.12
N ASN A 314 -6.06 -13.76 -4.47
CA ASN A 314 -7.31 -13.47 -5.16
C ASN A 314 -7.23 -12.19 -6.00
N SER A 315 -6.67 -11.11 -5.46
CA SER A 315 -6.48 -9.85 -6.19
C SER A 315 -5.54 -10.04 -7.39
N LEU A 316 -4.45 -10.80 -7.23
CA LEU A 316 -3.52 -11.10 -8.34
C LEU A 316 -4.17 -11.96 -9.43
N ILE A 317 -4.94 -12.99 -9.07
CA ILE A 317 -5.71 -13.81 -10.03
C ILE A 317 -6.75 -12.96 -10.76
N ASN A 318 -7.48 -12.11 -10.05
CA ASN A 318 -8.46 -11.23 -10.66
C ASN A 318 -7.83 -10.24 -11.65
N GLU A 319 -6.63 -9.74 -11.37
CA GLU A 319 -5.90 -8.93 -12.35
C GLU A 319 -5.39 -9.77 -13.51
N LEU A 320 -4.84 -10.96 -13.27
CA LEU A 320 -4.37 -11.87 -14.31
C LEU A 320 -5.46 -12.13 -15.37
N LYS A 321 -6.72 -12.29 -14.94
CA LYS A 321 -7.88 -12.45 -15.85
C LYS A 321 -8.14 -11.25 -16.75
N LYS A 322 -7.85 -10.04 -16.29
CA LYS A 322 -8.08 -8.79 -17.03
C LYS A 322 -6.96 -8.44 -18.01
N LEU A 323 -5.78 -9.06 -17.86
CA LEU A 323 -4.63 -8.77 -18.72
C LEU A 323 -4.86 -9.26 -20.15
N ASN A 324 -4.40 -8.48 -21.11
CA ASN A 324 -4.41 -8.85 -22.54
C ASN A 324 -3.03 -9.33 -23.01
N ALA A 325 -1.96 -8.65 -22.59
CA ALA A 325 -0.60 -8.95 -23.03
C ALA A 325 -0.09 -10.27 -22.44
N THR A 326 0.38 -11.18 -23.31
CA THR A 326 0.95 -12.48 -22.92
C THR A 326 2.13 -12.33 -21.96
N SER A 327 3.03 -11.36 -22.19
CA SER A 327 4.17 -11.09 -21.31
C SER A 327 3.74 -10.68 -19.89
N ALA A 328 2.70 -9.86 -19.77
CA ALA A 328 2.14 -9.47 -18.47
C ALA A 328 1.47 -10.65 -17.77
N LYS A 329 0.75 -11.51 -18.51
CA LYS A 329 0.17 -12.76 -17.96
C LYS A 329 1.24 -13.70 -17.42
N ILE A 330 2.33 -13.89 -18.16
CA ILE A 330 3.47 -14.70 -17.72
C ILE A 330 4.07 -14.10 -16.44
N LEU A 331 4.33 -12.79 -16.41
CA LEU A 331 4.93 -12.11 -15.26
C LEU A 331 4.10 -12.29 -13.98
N ILE A 332 2.80 -12.02 -14.04
CA ILE A 332 1.90 -12.14 -12.87
C ILE A 332 1.68 -13.61 -12.49
N SER A 333 1.56 -14.52 -13.45
CA SER A 333 1.44 -15.97 -13.16
C SER A 333 2.67 -16.49 -12.42
N ASN A 334 3.88 -16.03 -12.79
CA ASN A 334 5.11 -16.34 -12.07
C ASN A 334 5.11 -15.81 -10.64
N GLN A 335 4.61 -14.59 -10.41
CA GLN A 335 4.52 -14.05 -9.05
C GLN A 335 3.55 -14.83 -8.17
N ILE A 336 2.39 -15.23 -8.71
CA ILE A 336 1.41 -16.06 -8.00
C ILE A 336 2.01 -17.43 -7.70
N THR A 337 2.64 -18.06 -8.69
CA THR A 337 3.30 -19.37 -8.56
C THR A 337 4.41 -19.33 -7.50
N ALA A 338 5.24 -18.29 -7.50
CA ALA A 338 6.30 -18.11 -6.51
C ALA A 338 5.73 -17.95 -5.09
N LEU A 339 4.64 -17.19 -4.93
CA LEU A 339 3.98 -17.00 -3.65
C LEU A 339 3.31 -18.29 -3.15
N LEU A 340 2.53 -18.99 -3.98
CA LEU A 340 1.91 -20.28 -3.64
C LEU A 340 2.96 -21.36 -3.35
N SER A 341 4.13 -21.25 -3.97
CA SER A 341 5.25 -22.16 -3.73
C SER A 341 6.10 -21.81 -2.50
N SER A 342 5.92 -20.62 -1.92
CA SER A 342 6.68 -20.13 -0.77
C SER A 342 6.25 -20.82 0.54
N SER A 343 6.91 -20.53 1.66
CA SER A 343 6.51 -21.06 2.98
C SER A 343 5.40 -20.26 3.66
N VAL A 344 4.79 -19.30 2.96
CA VAL A 344 3.75 -18.43 3.52
C VAL A 344 2.45 -19.21 3.73
N ASN A 345 2.04 -19.34 4.99
CA ASN A 345 0.75 -19.97 5.32
C ASN A 345 -0.42 -19.04 4.95
N MET A 346 -1.43 -19.59 4.27
CA MET A 346 -2.65 -18.91 3.85
C MET A 346 -3.88 -19.71 4.28
N ILE A 347 -4.53 -19.29 5.36
CA ILE A 347 -5.76 -19.95 5.81
C ILE A 347 -6.92 -19.47 4.93
N GLY A 348 -7.79 -20.39 4.51
CA GLY A 348 -8.99 -20.07 3.75
C GLY A 348 -8.77 -19.73 2.27
N LEU A 349 -7.66 -20.19 1.67
CA LEU A 349 -7.42 -20.05 0.24
C LEU A 349 -8.53 -20.77 -0.56
N PRO A 350 -9.25 -20.10 -1.48
CA PRO A 350 -10.29 -20.72 -2.29
C PRO A 350 -9.68 -21.51 -3.45
N VAL A 351 -9.03 -22.63 -3.13
CA VAL A 351 -8.24 -23.44 -4.07
C VAL A 351 -9.02 -23.80 -5.33
N LYS A 352 -10.29 -24.22 -5.19
CA LYS A 352 -11.17 -24.62 -6.30
C LYS A 352 -11.52 -23.46 -7.22
N ASP A 353 -11.78 -22.28 -6.65
CA ASP A 353 -12.12 -21.09 -7.45
C ASP A 353 -10.90 -20.61 -8.25
N ILE A 354 -9.71 -20.66 -7.64
CA ILE A 354 -8.45 -20.32 -8.32
C ILE A 354 -8.16 -21.33 -9.43
N GLU A 355 -8.34 -22.63 -9.18
CA GLU A 355 -8.20 -23.66 -10.22
C GLU A 355 -9.16 -23.40 -11.39
N TYR A 356 -10.44 -23.13 -11.11
CA TYR A 356 -11.42 -22.79 -12.14
C TYR A 356 -10.99 -21.59 -12.98
N ASP A 357 -10.55 -20.50 -12.34
CA ASP A 357 -10.08 -19.31 -13.02
C ASP A 357 -8.88 -19.63 -13.94
N VAL A 358 -7.95 -20.49 -13.52
CA VAL A 358 -6.76 -20.84 -14.31
C VAL A 358 -7.10 -21.81 -15.45
N LEU A 359 -7.98 -22.79 -15.24
CA LEU A 359 -8.47 -23.66 -16.32
C LEU A 359 -9.23 -22.86 -17.38
N SER A 360 -10.03 -21.87 -16.96
CA SER A 360 -10.70 -20.94 -17.88
C SER A 360 -9.69 -20.12 -18.70
N LEU A 361 -8.58 -19.69 -18.08
CA LEU A 361 -7.49 -19.01 -18.79
C LEU A 361 -6.78 -19.92 -19.81
N GLN A 362 -6.55 -21.19 -19.46
CA GLN A 362 -6.00 -22.18 -20.40
C GLN A 362 -6.94 -22.41 -21.59
N GLN A 363 -8.24 -22.57 -21.35
CA GLN A 363 -9.24 -22.70 -22.42
C GLN A 363 -9.25 -21.46 -23.33
N THR A 364 -9.22 -20.27 -22.75
CA THR A 364 -9.19 -19.00 -23.50
C THR A 364 -7.92 -18.89 -24.36
N MET A 365 -6.77 -19.32 -23.84
CA MET A 365 -5.51 -19.37 -24.58
C MET A 365 -5.58 -20.37 -25.74
N VAL A 366 -6.16 -21.55 -25.54
CA VAL A 366 -6.34 -22.54 -26.61
C VAL A 366 -7.27 -22.01 -27.70
N LYS A 367 -8.33 -21.29 -27.33
CA LYS A 367 -9.26 -20.67 -28.30
C LYS A 367 -8.59 -19.63 -29.20
N SER A 368 -7.62 -18.88 -28.70
CA SER A 368 -6.89 -17.88 -29.48
C SER A 368 -5.72 -18.49 -30.25
N SER A 369 -4.70 -18.94 -29.51
CA SER A 369 -3.52 -19.63 -30.03
C SER A 369 -2.70 -20.14 -28.86
N VAL A 370 -2.33 -21.43 -28.87
CA VAL A 370 -1.50 -22.02 -27.82
C VAL A 370 -0.14 -21.34 -27.81
N ASN A 371 0.18 -20.67 -26.70
CA ASN A 371 1.52 -20.16 -26.43
C ASN A 371 2.21 -21.10 -25.43
N PRO A 372 3.34 -21.74 -25.80
CA PRO A 372 3.96 -22.78 -24.98
C PRO A 372 4.50 -22.24 -23.66
N GLU A 373 5.08 -21.05 -23.66
CA GLU A 373 5.62 -20.40 -22.47
C GLU A 373 4.50 -20.05 -21.49
N LEU A 374 3.44 -19.39 -21.96
CA LEU A 374 2.28 -19.07 -21.12
C LEU A 374 1.59 -20.35 -20.59
N ASN A 375 1.48 -21.39 -21.42
CA ASN A 375 0.94 -22.67 -20.99
C ASN A 375 1.76 -23.26 -19.84
N GLN A 376 3.09 -23.28 -19.98
CA GLN A 376 3.99 -23.76 -18.93
C GLN A 376 3.79 -22.99 -17.62
N ASN A 377 3.60 -21.67 -17.69
CA ASN A 377 3.31 -20.85 -16.51
C ASN A 377 1.98 -21.24 -15.83
N TYR A 378 0.91 -21.48 -16.60
CA TYR A 378 -0.36 -21.95 -16.04
C TYR A 378 -0.28 -23.37 -15.45
N LEU A 379 0.46 -24.27 -16.11
CA LEU A 379 0.74 -25.61 -15.58
C LEU A 379 1.46 -25.52 -14.22
N GLN A 380 2.48 -24.66 -14.11
CA GLN A 380 3.19 -24.43 -12.85
C GLN A 380 2.30 -23.79 -11.78
N LEU A 381 1.39 -22.89 -12.17
CA LEU A 381 0.44 -22.29 -11.25
C LEU A 381 -0.51 -23.34 -10.66
N ILE A 382 -1.14 -24.17 -11.50
CA ILE A 382 -2.01 -25.29 -11.03
C ILE A 382 -1.20 -26.25 -10.15
N LYS A 383 0.01 -26.60 -10.56
CA LYS A 383 0.92 -27.41 -9.75
C LYS A 383 1.16 -26.79 -8.38
N SER A 384 1.43 -25.49 -8.32
CA SER A 384 1.71 -24.79 -7.05
C SER A 384 0.52 -24.78 -6.09
N LEU A 385 -0.73 -24.86 -6.57
CA LEU A 385 -1.92 -25.03 -5.72
C LEU A 385 -1.89 -26.37 -4.96
N GLY A 386 -1.27 -27.41 -5.53
CA GLY A 386 -1.13 -28.71 -4.88
C GLY A 386 -0.01 -28.77 -3.83
N LYS A 387 0.89 -27.76 -3.76
CA LYS A 387 2.09 -27.84 -2.91
C LYS A 387 1.79 -27.80 -1.41
N HIS A 388 0.81 -26.99 -1.01
CA HIS A 388 0.36 -26.90 0.38
C HIS A 388 -1.04 -27.46 0.49
N ILE A 389 -1.24 -28.42 1.40
CA ILE A 389 -2.53 -29.07 1.60
C ILE A 389 -3.33 -28.31 2.67
N TYR A 390 -4.40 -27.64 2.25
CA TYR A 390 -5.31 -26.90 3.12
C TYR A 390 -6.46 -27.76 3.65
N TYR A 391 -6.81 -28.84 2.94
CA TYR A 391 -7.81 -29.83 3.33
C TYR A 391 -7.49 -31.22 2.76
N ASN A 392 -7.95 -32.28 3.43
CA ASN A 392 -7.50 -33.66 3.18
C ASN A 392 -7.64 -34.13 1.72
N ASP A 393 -8.78 -33.84 1.07
CA ASP A 393 -9.08 -34.33 -0.27
C ASP A 393 -8.62 -33.38 -1.40
N GLN A 394 -7.81 -32.36 -1.09
CA GLN A 394 -7.48 -31.28 -2.03
C GLN A 394 -6.94 -31.77 -3.38
N ILE A 395 -5.92 -32.63 -3.40
CA ILE A 395 -5.34 -33.13 -4.65
C ILE A 395 -6.37 -33.93 -5.46
N THR A 396 -7.18 -34.75 -4.76
CA THR A 396 -8.24 -35.55 -5.38
C THR A 396 -9.31 -34.66 -5.99
N ASP A 397 -9.69 -33.58 -5.30
CA ASP A 397 -10.69 -32.64 -5.76
C ASP A 397 -10.21 -31.81 -6.96
N LEU A 398 -8.95 -31.37 -6.96
CA LEU A 398 -8.33 -30.70 -8.12
C LEU A 398 -8.39 -31.62 -9.37
N ILE A 399 -7.94 -32.87 -9.24
CA ILE A 399 -7.97 -33.84 -10.35
C ILE A 399 -9.40 -34.10 -10.84
N LYS A 400 -10.36 -34.30 -9.92
CA LYS A 400 -11.78 -34.49 -10.27
C LYS A 400 -12.32 -33.29 -11.02
N PHE A 401 -11.93 -32.08 -10.63
CA PHE A 401 -12.39 -30.86 -11.27
C PHE A 401 -11.86 -30.71 -12.70
N ILE A 402 -10.59 -31.06 -12.94
CA ILE A 402 -10.01 -31.11 -14.29
C ILE A 402 -10.76 -32.13 -15.17
N ILE A 403 -11.03 -33.34 -14.65
CA ILE A 403 -11.76 -34.38 -15.38
C ILE A 403 -13.20 -33.95 -15.68
N HIS A 404 -13.89 -33.32 -14.73
CA HIS A 404 -15.23 -32.81 -14.94
C HIS A 404 -15.25 -31.71 -16.01
N THR A 405 -14.28 -30.79 -15.96
CA THR A 405 -14.11 -29.73 -16.95
C THR A 405 -13.82 -30.31 -18.33
N TYR A 406 -13.00 -31.35 -18.44
CA TYR A 406 -12.76 -32.09 -19.68
C TYR A 406 -14.05 -32.68 -20.25
N HIS A 407 -14.80 -33.41 -19.43
CA HIS A 407 -16.06 -34.04 -19.84
C HIS A 407 -17.07 -33.01 -20.37
N ASN A 408 -17.22 -31.87 -19.68
CA ASN A 408 -18.12 -30.80 -20.12
C ASN A 408 -17.73 -30.22 -21.49
N ASN A 409 -16.43 -30.07 -21.76
CA ASN A 409 -15.94 -29.63 -23.07
C ASN A 409 -16.17 -30.70 -24.16
N PHE A 410 -16.01 -31.98 -23.81
CA PHE A 410 -16.25 -33.09 -24.72
C PHE A 410 -17.73 -33.20 -25.10
N THR A 411 -18.65 -33.13 -24.14
CA THR A 411 -20.10 -33.14 -24.40
C THR A 411 -20.53 -31.94 -25.22
N ALA A 412 -20.01 -30.74 -24.92
CA ALA A 412 -20.30 -29.54 -25.69
C ALA A 412 -19.86 -29.64 -27.15
N MET A 413 -18.74 -30.33 -27.44
CA MET A 413 -18.28 -30.60 -28.79
C MET A 413 -19.10 -31.69 -29.50
N ARG A 414 -19.56 -32.71 -28.76
CA ARG A 414 -20.31 -33.85 -29.31
C ARG A 414 -21.75 -33.51 -29.68
N ASP A 415 -22.42 -32.74 -28.82
CA ASP A 415 -23.87 -32.57 -28.85
C ASP A 415 -24.31 -31.23 -29.48
N ASP A 416 -23.40 -30.49 -30.13
CA ASP A 416 -23.65 -29.18 -30.76
C ASP A 416 -24.45 -28.20 -29.86
N LEU A 417 -24.19 -28.23 -28.54
CA LEU A 417 -24.93 -27.39 -27.59
C LEU A 417 -24.69 -25.89 -27.85
N PRO A 418 -25.73 -25.05 -27.73
CA PRO A 418 -25.62 -23.60 -27.90
C PRO A 418 -24.98 -22.95 -26.66
N SER A 419 -23.69 -23.18 -26.44
CA SER A 419 -22.87 -22.37 -25.55
C SER A 419 -21.68 -21.81 -26.32
N SER A 420 -21.45 -20.51 -26.17
CA SER A 420 -20.42 -19.67 -26.80
C SER A 420 -19.22 -20.41 -27.42
N THR A 421 -19.24 -20.51 -28.75
CA THR A 421 -18.17 -21.01 -29.64
C THR A 421 -17.55 -22.36 -29.25
N PRO A 422 -18.05 -23.49 -29.79
CA PRO A 422 -17.46 -24.81 -29.54
C PRO A 422 -16.00 -24.86 -30.01
N LEU A 423 -15.17 -25.61 -29.29
CA LEU A 423 -13.76 -25.81 -29.63
C LEU A 423 -13.67 -26.57 -30.96
N THR A 424 -12.75 -26.15 -31.83
CA THR A 424 -12.39 -26.95 -33.02
C THR A 424 -11.72 -28.26 -32.59
N SER A 425 -11.73 -29.28 -33.45
CA SER A 425 -11.06 -30.57 -33.17
C SER A 425 -9.58 -30.41 -32.79
N LYS A 426 -8.86 -29.48 -33.44
CA LYS A 426 -7.47 -29.14 -33.09
C LYS A 426 -7.38 -28.54 -31.68
N GLN A 427 -8.20 -27.53 -31.38
CA GLN A 427 -8.24 -26.90 -30.07
C GLN A 427 -8.61 -27.89 -28.96
N PHE A 428 -9.55 -28.80 -29.20
CA PHE A 428 -9.90 -29.85 -28.25
C PHE A 428 -8.73 -30.79 -27.99
N LYS A 429 -8.00 -31.20 -29.03
CA LYS A 429 -6.78 -32.01 -28.90
C LYS A 429 -5.72 -31.28 -28.07
N ASP A 430 -5.46 -30.01 -28.36
CA ASP A 430 -4.48 -29.19 -27.62
C ASP A 430 -4.89 -29.07 -26.14
N LEU A 431 -6.17 -28.81 -25.86
CA LEU A 431 -6.70 -28.74 -24.49
C LEU A 431 -6.59 -30.09 -23.75
N THR A 432 -6.81 -31.20 -24.45
CA THR A 432 -6.68 -32.56 -23.88
C THR A 432 -5.27 -32.80 -23.38
N VAL A 433 -4.25 -32.42 -24.16
CA VAL A 433 -2.84 -32.53 -23.75
C VAL A 433 -2.57 -31.68 -22.50
N ILE A 434 -3.03 -30.42 -22.48
CA ILE A 434 -2.84 -29.51 -21.34
C ILE A 434 -3.47 -30.09 -20.05
N PHE A 435 -4.67 -30.67 -20.14
CA PHE A 435 -5.34 -31.26 -18.98
C PHE A 435 -4.65 -32.53 -18.48
N ILE A 436 -4.11 -33.36 -19.38
CA ILE A 436 -3.27 -34.50 -19.00
C ILE A 436 -2.02 -34.01 -18.27
N ASP A 437 -1.36 -32.95 -18.77
CA ASP A 437 -0.18 -32.36 -18.13
C ASP A 437 -0.50 -31.78 -16.76
N ASN A 438 -1.64 -31.12 -16.57
CA ASN A 438 -2.11 -30.64 -15.25
C ASN A 438 -2.26 -31.82 -14.27
N ILE A 439 -2.95 -32.89 -14.68
CA ILE A 439 -3.17 -34.08 -13.84
C ILE A 439 -1.84 -34.74 -13.49
N SER A 440 -0.95 -34.90 -14.48
CA SER A 440 0.38 -35.47 -14.25
C SER A 440 1.17 -34.67 -13.21
N ASN A 441 1.19 -33.34 -13.33
CA ASN A 441 1.89 -32.47 -12.40
C ASN A 441 1.35 -32.54 -10.97
N LEU A 442 0.03 -32.68 -10.79
CA LEU A 442 -0.58 -32.85 -9.47
C LEU A 442 -0.28 -34.24 -8.87
N LEU A 443 -0.28 -35.29 -9.68
CA LEU A 443 0.10 -36.64 -9.26
C LEU A 443 1.59 -36.73 -8.87
N ASP A 444 2.46 -35.94 -9.50
CA ASP A 444 3.88 -35.93 -9.13
C ASP A 444 4.11 -35.26 -7.77
N ILE A 445 3.24 -34.35 -7.34
CA ILE A 445 3.29 -33.79 -5.99
C ILE A 445 2.91 -34.87 -4.96
N SER A 446 1.82 -35.61 -5.21
CA SER A 446 1.33 -36.63 -4.26
C SER A 446 2.29 -37.81 -4.07
N LYS A 447 3.19 -38.06 -5.04
CA LYS A 447 4.25 -39.09 -4.94
C LYS A 447 5.46 -38.66 -4.10
N ASN A 448 5.76 -37.35 -4.04
CA ASN A 448 6.96 -36.83 -3.37
C ASN A 448 6.75 -36.63 -1.87
N ASP A 449 5.52 -36.31 -1.44
CA ASP A 449 5.15 -36.42 -0.05
C ASP A 449 4.90 -37.90 0.29
N ARG A 450 5.39 -38.37 1.43
CA ARG A 450 5.05 -39.68 1.99
C ARG A 450 3.57 -39.71 2.42
N ILE A 451 2.63 -39.50 1.50
CA ILE A 451 1.22 -39.85 1.65
C ILE A 451 1.09 -41.31 1.19
N ASN A 452 1.76 -42.19 1.95
CA ASN A 452 1.52 -43.62 1.88
C ASN A 452 0.15 -43.89 2.52
N SER A 453 -0.93 -43.68 1.77
CA SER A 453 -2.17 -44.48 1.83
C SER A 453 -3.34 -43.82 1.08
N PHE A 454 -3.26 -43.57 -0.22
CA PHE A 454 -4.50 -43.47 -1.00
C PHE A 454 -4.38 -44.22 -2.32
N LYS A 455 -4.98 -45.42 -2.30
CA LYS A 455 -5.28 -46.21 -3.48
C LYS A 455 -6.12 -45.36 -4.44
N ILE A 456 -5.50 -44.87 -5.52
CA ILE A 456 -6.19 -44.47 -6.74
C ILE A 456 -6.77 -45.76 -7.35
N ASN A 457 -7.86 -46.29 -6.81
CA ASN A 457 -8.48 -47.53 -7.32
C ASN A 457 -9.97 -47.42 -7.65
N TYR A 458 -10.58 -46.23 -7.64
CA TYR A 458 -12.04 -46.17 -7.85
C TYR A 458 -12.58 -45.18 -8.88
N SER A 459 -11.75 -44.48 -9.66
CA SER A 459 -12.28 -43.51 -10.66
C SER A 459 -12.01 -43.85 -12.12
N PHE A 460 -11.21 -44.88 -12.43
CA PHE A 460 -10.95 -45.29 -13.82
C PHE A 460 -11.82 -46.45 -14.34
N LYS A 461 -12.69 -47.03 -13.50
CA LYS A 461 -13.55 -48.17 -13.91
C LYS A 461 -14.90 -47.80 -14.51
N ASN A 462 -15.30 -46.53 -14.48
CA ASN A 462 -16.61 -46.07 -14.96
C ASN A 462 -16.55 -45.14 -16.18
N LEU A 463 -15.42 -45.12 -16.90
CA LEU A 463 -15.30 -44.46 -18.21
C LEU A 463 -15.16 -45.54 -19.30
N GLY A 464 -16.13 -46.46 -19.33
CA GLY A 464 -16.35 -47.41 -20.43
C GLY A 464 -17.51 -46.97 -21.28
#